data_AF-I3YC46-F1
#
_entry.id   AF-I3YC46-F1
#
_cell.length_a   1.000
_cell.length_b   1.000
_cell.length_c   1.000
_cell.angle_alpha   90.00
_cell.angle_beta   90.00
_cell.angle_gamma   90.00
#
_symmetry.space_group_name_H-M   'P 1'
#
loop_
_entity.id
_entity.type
_entity.pdbx_description
1 polymer ?
#
loop_
_entity_poly.entity_id
_entity_poly.type
_entity_poly.pdbx_seq_one_letter_code
_entity_poly.pdbx_strand_id
1 'polypeptide(L)'
;MSHDPSGLDMDLSSGIAAFESKQFSRATGLLSPLAEQGNVEAQYRMAIMAQNGLGMLPNPLLAYSYMKSAATAGLGLAQHGLAFMYMQGECTDKNPAKAIEWFKKAAEQGLVGSLTTLALMYEEGHGVEKDQEEANRLYRLAGFDER
;
A
#
# COMPACT_ATOMS: atom_id res chain seq x y z
N MET A 1 7.15 -27.86 18.29
CA MET A 1 8.05 -26.71 18.09
C MET A 1 7.34 -25.49 18.62
N SER A 2 7.74 -25.02 19.80
CA SER A 2 7.22 -23.81 20.42
C SER A 2 7.70 -22.61 19.61
N HIS A 3 6.81 -21.98 18.84
CA HIS A 3 7.04 -20.63 18.34
C HIS A 3 7.07 -19.71 19.54
N ASP A 4 8.21 -19.08 19.79
CA ASP A 4 8.35 -18.02 20.77
C ASP A 4 7.81 -16.74 20.12
N PRO A 5 6.62 -16.25 20.52
CA PRO A 5 6.02 -15.06 19.93
C PRO A 5 6.91 -13.83 20.17
N SER A 6 7.71 -13.83 21.24
CA SER A 6 8.52 -12.69 21.65
C SER A 6 9.72 -12.43 20.72
N GLY A 7 10.24 -13.46 20.06
CA GLY A 7 11.32 -13.31 19.08
C GLY A 7 10.84 -12.72 17.75
N LEU A 8 9.68 -13.17 17.27
CA LEU A 8 9.07 -12.68 16.03
C LEU A 8 8.70 -11.19 16.12
N ASP A 9 8.16 -10.77 17.26
CA ASP A 9 7.81 -9.36 17.50
C ASP A 9 9.06 -8.45 17.57
N MET A 10 10.17 -8.96 18.11
CA MET A 10 11.45 -8.25 18.15
C MET A 10 12.08 -8.11 16.76
N ASP A 11 12.02 -9.16 15.94
CA ASP A 11 12.52 -9.17 14.57
C ASP A 11 11.73 -8.22 13.67
N LEU A 12 10.39 -8.21 13.81
CA LEU A 12 9.53 -7.27 13.09
C LEU A 12 9.87 -5.82 13.45
N SER A 13 9.93 -5.50 14.74
CA SER A 13 10.25 -4.14 15.22
C SER A 13 11.63 -3.69 14.74
N SER A 14 12.62 -4.59 14.77
CA SER A 14 13.97 -4.31 14.29
C SER A 14 14.03 -4.12 12.77
N GLY A 15 13.26 -4.92 12.02
CA GLY A 15 13.15 -4.81 10.57
C GLY A 15 12.48 -3.50 10.14
N ILE A 16 11.42 -3.10 10.84
CA ILE A 16 10.73 -1.82 10.65
C ILE A 16 11.68 -0.65 10.94
N ALA A 17 12.38 -0.67 12.07
CA ALA A 17 13.34 0.37 12.43
C ALA A 17 14.49 0.47 11.41
N ALA A 18 14.96 -0.66 10.89
CA ALA A 18 15.96 -0.68 9.83
C ALA A 18 15.43 -0.06 8.52
N PHE A 19 14.18 -0.37 8.14
CA PHE A 19 13.54 0.24 6.97
C PHE A 19 13.42 1.76 7.11
N GLU A 20 12.94 2.24 8.25
CA GLU A 20 12.77 3.67 8.54
C GLU A 20 14.11 4.41 8.60
N SER A 21 15.14 3.74 9.08
CA SER A 21 16.52 4.23 9.09
C SER A 21 17.23 4.08 7.73
N LYS A 22 16.52 3.67 6.67
CA LYS A 22 17.06 3.42 5.32
C LYS A 22 18.18 2.37 5.24
N GLN A 23 18.28 1.50 6.25
CA GLN A 23 19.21 0.37 6.27
C GLN A 23 18.60 -0.81 5.50
N PHE A 24 18.33 -0.62 4.20
CA PHE A 24 17.47 -1.52 3.44
C PHE A 24 18.00 -2.94 3.31
N SER A 25 19.31 -3.15 3.22
CA SER A 25 19.88 -4.52 3.20
C SER A 25 19.62 -5.26 4.52
N ARG A 26 19.72 -4.56 5.65
CA ARG A 26 19.38 -5.10 6.97
C ARG A 26 17.87 -5.33 7.09
N ALA A 27 17.06 -4.35 6.66
CA ALA A 27 15.61 -4.46 6.66
C ALA A 27 15.13 -5.66 5.84
N THR A 28 15.67 -5.86 4.64
CA THR A 28 15.36 -7.01 3.78
C THR A 28 15.66 -8.33 4.47
N GLY A 29 16.84 -8.45 5.10
CA GLY A 29 17.21 -9.67 5.83
C GLY A 29 16.30 -10.00 7.01
N LEU A 30 15.81 -8.98 7.73
CA LEU A 30 14.92 -9.15 8.87
C LEU A 30 13.45 -9.37 8.44
N LEU A 31 12.99 -8.69 7.39
CA LEU A 31 11.59 -8.69 6.98
C LEU A 31 11.24 -9.82 5.99
N SER A 32 12.18 -10.33 5.18
CA SER A 32 11.91 -11.42 4.23
C SER A 32 11.28 -12.66 4.89
N PRO A 33 11.88 -13.25 5.96
CA PRO A 33 11.29 -14.45 6.56
C PRO A 33 9.91 -14.18 7.19
N LEU A 34 9.69 -12.98 7.72
CA LEU A 34 8.39 -12.58 8.27
C LEU A 34 7.33 -12.40 7.18
N ALA A 35 7.71 -11.82 6.04
CA ALA A 35 6.82 -11.65 4.89
C ALA A 35 6.41 -13.00 4.29
N GLU A 36 7.34 -13.96 4.23
CA GLU A 36 7.10 -15.35 3.81
C GLU A 36 6.14 -16.08 4.77
N GLN A 37 6.18 -15.76 6.06
CA GLN A 37 5.25 -16.27 7.08
C GLN A 37 3.89 -15.57 7.08
N GLY A 38 3.67 -14.58 6.21
CA GLY A 38 2.38 -13.89 6.09
C GLY A 38 2.24 -12.65 6.98
N ASN A 39 3.31 -12.15 7.59
CA ASN A 39 3.23 -10.91 8.37
C ASN A 39 2.91 -9.72 7.44
N VAL A 40 1.76 -9.10 7.68
CA VAL A 40 1.18 -8.07 6.81
C VAL A 40 2.07 -6.82 6.68
N GLU A 41 2.66 -6.37 7.78
CA GLU A 41 3.52 -5.18 7.80
C GLU A 41 4.86 -5.45 7.11
N ALA A 42 5.43 -6.64 7.33
CA ALA A 42 6.63 -7.09 6.63
C ALA A 42 6.38 -7.21 5.11
N GLN A 43 5.24 -7.78 4.71
CA GLN A 43 4.84 -7.86 3.30
C GLN A 43 4.73 -6.47 2.66
N TYR A 44 4.06 -5.53 3.32
CA TYR A 44 3.94 -4.16 2.83
C TYR A 44 5.31 -3.50 2.60
N ARG A 45 6.23 -3.60 3.56
CA ARG A 45 7.56 -2.99 3.43
C ARG A 45 8.45 -3.72 2.43
N MET A 46 8.39 -5.05 2.38
CA MET A 46 9.06 -5.85 1.35
C MET A 46 8.55 -5.49 -0.04
N ALA A 47 7.26 -5.21 -0.19
CA ALA A 47 6.71 -4.76 -1.47
C ALA A 47 7.30 -3.42 -1.94
N ILE A 48 7.44 -2.45 -1.03
CA ILE A 48 8.08 -1.16 -1.32
C ILE A 48 9.54 -1.36 -1.72
N MET A 49 10.29 -2.18 -0.97
CA MET A 49 11.69 -2.47 -1.25
C MET A 49 11.87 -3.18 -2.59
N ALA A 50 11.01 -4.16 -2.89
CA ALA A 50 11.02 -4.88 -4.16
C ALA A 50 10.64 -3.99 -5.35
N GLN A 51 9.68 -3.07 -5.21
CA GLN A 51 9.30 -2.14 -6.28
C GLN A 51 10.47 -1.20 -6.64
N ASN A 52 11.16 -0.68 -5.63
CA ASN A 52 12.19 0.36 -5.79
C ASN A 52 13.62 -0.18 -5.84
N GLY A 53 13.84 -1.48 -5.66
CA GLY A 53 15.18 -2.08 -5.58
C GLY A 53 15.98 -1.63 -4.35
N LEU A 54 15.33 -1.47 -3.21
CA LEU A 54 15.97 -0.99 -1.98
C LEU A 54 16.49 -2.17 -1.18
N GLY A 55 17.82 -2.30 -1.05
CA GLY A 55 18.43 -3.43 -0.32
C GLY A 55 18.31 -4.78 -1.03
N MET A 56 17.75 -4.80 -2.24
CA MET A 56 17.58 -5.95 -3.12
C MET A 56 17.48 -5.50 -4.57
N LEU A 57 17.59 -6.42 -5.54
CA LEU A 57 17.27 -6.09 -6.93
C LEU A 57 15.77 -5.81 -7.09
N PRO A 58 15.36 -4.85 -7.94
CA PRO A 58 13.95 -4.63 -8.24
C PRO A 58 13.25 -5.92 -8.67
N ASN A 59 12.10 -6.19 -8.08
CA ASN A 59 11.28 -7.36 -8.37
C ASN A 59 9.80 -6.96 -8.42
N PRO A 60 9.29 -6.55 -9.60
CA PRO A 60 7.91 -6.10 -9.76
C PRO A 60 6.88 -7.17 -9.41
N LEU A 61 7.16 -8.45 -9.71
CA LEU A 61 6.26 -9.56 -9.38
C LEU A 61 6.11 -9.73 -7.87
N LEU A 62 7.23 -9.70 -7.14
CA LEU A 62 7.24 -9.79 -5.68
C LEU A 62 6.56 -8.57 -5.05
N ALA A 63 6.83 -7.39 -5.58
CA ALA A 63 6.20 -6.15 -5.14
C ALA A 63 4.69 -6.23 -5.24
N TYR A 64 4.16 -6.61 -6.41
CA TYR A 64 2.73 -6.77 -6.61
C TYR A 64 2.14 -7.86 -5.71
N SER A 65 2.79 -9.03 -5.59
CA SER A 65 2.25 -10.13 -4.78
C SER A 65 2.14 -9.76 -3.29
N TYR A 66 3.18 -9.14 -2.72
CA TYR A 66 3.16 -8.78 -1.30
C TYR A 66 2.28 -7.55 -1.03
N MET A 67 2.27 -6.55 -1.92
CA MET A 67 1.34 -5.42 -1.81
C MET A 67 -0.11 -5.91 -1.84
N LYS A 68 -0.43 -6.81 -2.77
CA LYS A 68 -1.77 -7.39 -2.89
C LYS A 68 -2.16 -8.22 -1.66
N SER A 69 -1.23 -9.02 -1.14
CA SER A 69 -1.46 -9.80 0.09
C SER A 69 -1.77 -8.87 1.27
N ALA A 70 -0.93 -7.87 1.51
CA ALA A 70 -1.12 -6.92 2.61
C ALA A 70 -2.41 -6.09 2.46
N ALA A 71 -2.75 -5.67 1.23
CA ALA A 71 -4.00 -4.95 0.94
C ALA A 71 -5.24 -5.82 1.19
N THR A 72 -5.18 -7.10 0.82
CA THR A 72 -6.26 -8.07 1.05
C THR A 72 -6.43 -8.38 2.54
N ALA A 73 -5.34 -8.35 3.31
CA ALA A 73 -5.37 -8.45 4.77
C ALA A 73 -5.90 -7.19 5.48
N GLY A 74 -6.24 -6.14 4.74
CA GLY A 74 -6.90 -4.95 5.28
C GLY A 74 -5.99 -3.77 5.58
N LEU A 75 -4.67 -3.88 5.37
CA LEU A 75 -3.75 -2.77 5.66
C LEU A 75 -4.03 -1.59 4.73
N GLY A 76 -4.55 -0.48 5.27
CA GLY A 76 -4.94 0.70 4.48
C GLY A 76 -3.83 1.28 3.61
N LEU A 77 -2.59 1.32 4.12
CA LEU A 77 -1.43 1.77 3.33
C LEU A 77 -1.15 0.85 2.14
N ALA A 78 -1.32 -0.47 2.29
CA ALA A 78 -1.15 -1.40 1.18
C ALA A 78 -2.31 -1.32 0.18
N GLN A 79 -3.54 -1.07 0.65
CA GLN A 79 -4.68 -0.82 -0.25
C GLN A 79 -4.45 0.42 -1.10
N HIS A 80 -3.95 1.50 -0.50
CA HIS A 80 -3.53 2.71 -1.22
C HIS A 80 -2.41 2.41 -2.23
N GLY A 81 -1.36 1.69 -1.80
CA GLY A 81 -0.25 1.31 -2.69
C GLY A 81 -0.69 0.44 -3.87
N LEU A 82 -1.56 -0.55 -3.63
CA LEU A 82 -2.11 -1.40 -4.69
C LEU A 82 -3.00 -0.61 -5.66
N ALA A 83 -3.76 0.36 -5.15
CA ALA A 83 -4.55 1.25 -6.00
C ALA A 83 -3.64 2.05 -6.94
N PHE A 84 -2.54 2.60 -6.44
CA PHE A 84 -1.53 3.28 -7.26
C PHE A 84 -0.89 2.37 -8.30
N MET A 85 -0.53 1.13 -7.94
CA MET A 85 -0.01 0.13 -8.89
C MET A 85 -0.96 -0.08 -10.07
N TYR A 86 -2.27 -0.26 -9.80
CA TYR A 86 -3.27 -0.36 -10.86
C TYR A 86 -3.49 0.94 -11.62
N MET A 87 -3.46 2.10 -10.96
CA MET A 87 -3.68 3.38 -11.62
C MET A 87 -2.59 3.70 -12.64
N GLN A 88 -1.32 3.41 -12.30
CA GLN A 88 -0.17 3.71 -13.15
C GLN A 88 0.25 2.54 -14.06
N GLY A 89 -0.18 1.32 -13.75
CA GLY A 89 0.35 0.12 -14.41
C GLY A 89 1.77 -0.21 -13.95
N GLU A 90 2.09 0.11 -12.69
CA GLU A 90 3.37 -0.24 -12.08
C GLU A 90 3.25 -1.60 -11.39
N CYS A 91 4.16 -2.52 -11.71
CA CYS A 91 4.18 -3.91 -11.20
C CYS A 91 2.98 -4.79 -11.61
N THR A 92 1.96 -4.23 -12.27
CA THR A 92 0.76 -4.89 -12.78
C THR A 92 0.24 -4.12 -13.99
N ASP A 93 -0.71 -4.69 -14.73
CA ASP A 93 -1.35 -3.97 -15.83
C ASP A 93 -2.20 -2.80 -15.33
N LYS A 94 -2.17 -1.69 -16.08
CA LYS A 94 -2.98 -0.51 -15.78
C LYS A 94 -4.47 -0.87 -15.78
N ASN A 95 -5.15 -0.61 -14.66
CA ASN A 95 -6.58 -0.83 -14.48
C ASN A 95 -7.17 0.23 -13.53
N PRO A 96 -7.57 1.40 -14.05
CA PRO A 96 -8.11 2.49 -13.24
C PRO A 96 -9.39 2.11 -12.48
N ALA A 97 -10.24 1.25 -13.04
CA ALA A 97 -11.45 0.77 -12.36
C ALA A 97 -11.11 -0.04 -11.09
N LYS A 98 -10.12 -0.95 -11.16
CA LYS A 98 -9.61 -1.65 -9.96
C LYS A 98 -8.94 -0.70 -8.98
N ALA A 99 -8.24 0.32 -9.46
CA ALA A 99 -7.63 1.32 -8.58
C ALA A 99 -8.70 2.00 -7.71
N ILE A 100 -9.85 2.37 -8.29
CA ILE A 100 -10.98 2.96 -7.56
C ILE A 100 -11.48 2.04 -6.45
N GLU A 101 -11.64 0.75 -6.71
CA GLU A 101 -12.07 -0.22 -5.70
C GLU A 101 -11.12 -0.24 -4.49
N TRP A 102 -9.81 -0.19 -4.72
CA TRP A 102 -8.81 -0.19 -3.66
C TRP A 102 -8.67 1.16 -2.96
N PHE A 103 -8.76 2.28 -3.70
CA PHE A 103 -8.80 3.61 -3.10
C PHE A 103 -10.01 3.78 -2.20
N LYS A 104 -11.20 3.26 -2.57
CA LYS A 104 -12.40 3.26 -1.72
C LYS A 104 -12.15 2.56 -0.39
N LYS A 105 -11.58 1.35 -0.40
CA LYS A 105 -11.27 0.61 0.84
C LYS A 105 -10.28 1.37 1.73
N ALA A 106 -9.26 1.98 1.14
CA ALA A 106 -8.31 2.79 1.90
C ALA A 106 -8.94 4.10 2.43
N ALA A 107 -9.83 4.72 1.66
CA ALA A 107 -10.58 5.91 2.04
C ALA A 107 -11.57 5.66 3.17
N GLU A 108 -12.22 4.49 3.20
CA GLU A 108 -13.08 4.05 4.32
C GLU A 108 -12.31 3.96 5.65
N GLN A 109 -11.00 3.74 5.59
CA GLN A 109 -10.10 3.78 6.76
C GLN A 109 -9.58 5.19 7.09
N GLY A 110 -10.09 6.22 6.42
CA GLY A 110 -9.71 7.62 6.65
C GLY A 110 -8.37 8.03 6.06
N LEU A 111 -7.79 7.26 5.12
CA LEU A 111 -6.56 7.67 4.45
C LEU A 111 -6.85 8.87 3.53
N VAL A 112 -6.44 10.06 3.99
CA VAL A 112 -6.60 11.33 3.26
C VAL A 112 -6.05 11.26 1.84
N GLY A 113 -4.88 10.64 1.65
CA GLY A 113 -4.30 10.48 0.30
C GLY A 113 -5.15 9.63 -0.64
N SER A 114 -5.92 8.66 -0.12
CA SER A 114 -6.86 7.88 -0.94
C SER A 114 -8.13 8.65 -1.21
N LEU A 115 -8.64 9.41 -0.23
CA LEU A 115 -9.81 10.28 -0.41
C LEU A 115 -9.56 11.33 -1.49
N THR A 116 -8.42 12.02 -1.46
CA THR A 116 -8.07 13.04 -2.47
C THR A 116 -7.86 12.44 -3.85
N THR A 117 -7.16 11.31 -3.94
CA THR A 117 -6.96 10.64 -5.24
C THR A 117 -8.28 10.16 -5.82
N LEU A 118 -9.16 9.59 -4.99
CA LEU A 118 -10.48 9.15 -5.43
C LEU A 118 -11.36 10.33 -5.88
N ALA A 119 -11.31 11.47 -5.16
CA ALA A 119 -12.01 12.69 -5.55
C ALA A 119 -11.58 13.17 -6.94
N LEU A 120 -10.26 13.24 -7.17
CA LEU A 120 -9.70 13.60 -8.48
C LEU A 120 -10.14 12.63 -9.58
N MET A 121 -10.18 11.33 -9.30
CA MET A 121 -10.63 10.33 -10.29
C MET A 121 -12.11 10.53 -10.69
N TYR A 122 -12.97 10.91 -9.74
CA TYR A 122 -14.37 11.26 -10.02
C TYR A 122 -14.51 12.62 -10.72
N GLU A 123 -13.66 13.59 -10.42
CA GLU A 123 -13.64 14.89 -11.09
C GLU A 123 -13.20 14.78 -12.57
N GLU A 124 -12.16 14.00 -12.82
CA GLU A 124 -11.55 13.83 -14.15
C GLU A 124 -12.20 12.70 -14.97
N GLY A 125 -12.98 11.81 -14.35
CA GLY A 125 -13.57 10.66 -15.01
C GLY A 125 -12.54 9.57 -15.34
N HIS A 126 -11.54 9.42 -14.47
CA HIS A 126 -10.45 8.47 -14.67
C HIS A 126 -10.84 7.09 -14.15
N GLY A 127 -11.32 6.21 -15.04
CA GLY A 127 -11.74 4.85 -14.67
C GLY A 127 -13.12 4.75 -14.06
N VAL A 128 -13.83 5.87 -13.95
CA VAL A 128 -15.23 6.00 -13.53
C VAL A 128 -15.88 7.14 -14.31
N GLU A 129 -17.20 7.14 -14.37
CA GLU A 129 -17.93 8.30 -14.87
C GLU A 129 -17.65 9.52 -13.99
N LYS A 130 -17.62 10.70 -14.64
CA LYS A 130 -17.44 11.96 -13.91
C LYS A 130 -18.58 12.17 -12.94
N ASP A 131 -18.25 12.47 -11.69
CA ASP A 131 -19.22 12.78 -10.64
C ASP A 131 -18.66 13.88 -9.75
N GLN A 132 -19.07 15.12 -10.04
CA GLN A 132 -18.62 16.28 -9.27
C GLN A 132 -19.16 16.27 -7.84
N GLU A 133 -20.36 15.73 -7.62
CA GLU A 133 -20.97 15.69 -6.29
C GLU A 133 -20.19 14.74 -5.38
N GLU A 134 -19.84 13.56 -5.88
CA GLU A 134 -19.03 12.58 -5.16
C GLU A 134 -17.59 13.09 -4.97
N ALA A 135 -16.99 13.72 -5.98
CA ALA A 135 -15.67 14.35 -5.85
C ALA A 135 -15.66 15.39 -4.72
N ASN A 136 -16.64 16.31 -4.71
CA ASN A 136 -16.77 17.32 -3.67
C ASN A 136 -17.03 16.71 -2.29
N ARG A 137 -17.83 15.64 -2.20
CA ARG A 137 -18.04 14.89 -0.96
C ARG A 137 -16.73 14.32 -0.43
N LEU A 138 -15.92 13.70 -1.28
CA LEU A 138 -14.64 13.11 -0.92
C LEU A 138 -13.60 14.18 -0.52
N TYR A 139 -13.54 15.32 -1.21
CA TYR A 139 -12.69 16.44 -0.81
C TYR A 139 -13.04 16.98 0.58
N ARG A 140 -14.34 17.14 0.89
CA ARG A 140 -14.77 17.53 2.24
C ARG A 140 -14.37 16.51 3.29
N LEU A 141 -14.52 15.22 3.01
CA LEU A 141 -14.05 14.15 3.93
C LEU A 141 -12.52 14.18 4.13
N ALA A 142 -11.77 14.61 3.11
CA ALA A 142 -10.33 14.81 3.20
C ALA A 142 -9.91 16.11 3.90
N GLY A 143 -10.86 16.93 4.36
CA GLY A 143 -10.61 18.19 5.05
C GLY A 143 -10.39 19.40 4.14
N PHE A 144 -10.70 19.26 2.84
CA PHE A 144 -10.72 20.37 1.88
C PHE A 144 -12.15 20.91 1.84
N ASP A 145 -12.43 21.92 2.67
CA ASP A 145 -13.65 22.73 2.55
C ASP A 145 -13.34 23.99 1.74
N GLU A 146 -14.18 24.28 0.75
CA GLU A 146 -14.27 25.62 0.17
C GLU A 146 -14.90 26.53 1.23
N ARG A 147 -14.15 27.54 1.70
CA ARG A 147 -14.66 28.59 2.58
C ARG A 147 -15.37 29.68 1.79
#